data_AF-A0AAQ3RJI8-F1
#
_entry.id   AF-A0AAQ3RJI8-F1
#
_cell.length_a   1.000
_cell.length_b   1.000
_cell.length_c   1.000
_cell.angle_alpha   90.00
_cell.angle_beta   90.00
_cell.angle_gamma   90.00
#
_symmetry.space_group_name_H-M   'P 1'
#
loop_
_entity.id
_entity.type
_entity.pdbx_description
1 polymer ?
#
loop_
_entity_poly.entity_id
_entity_poly.type
_entity_poly.pdbx_seq_one_letter_code
_entity_poly.pdbx_strand_id
1 'polypeptide(L)'
;LLFLSVTMDGKKLEYKGEEALKEIERLTMKASEVQESLLKQILTHNRETEYLNKFMRGEKNITEFKSSVPVTTYERIFPYIQRIANGEDSSLITGHQITEMLCSSGTSGGEPKIMPSIAEDLERRTFVYNLTMPIMNQLIYNT
;
A
#
# COMPACT_ATOMS: atom_id res chain seq x y z
N LEU A 1 9.45 2.05 0.21
CA LEU A 1 8.97 1.38 1.44
C LEU A 1 7.50 1.05 1.22
N LEU A 2 7.21 -0.17 0.77
CA LEU A 2 5.82 -0.64 0.68
C LEU A 2 5.31 -0.79 2.11
N PHE A 3 4.40 0.08 2.53
CA PHE A 3 3.69 -0.10 3.78
C PHE A 3 2.71 -1.26 3.64
N LEU A 4 2.72 -2.09 4.66
CA LEU A 4 1.86 -3.25 4.89
C LEU A 4 0.39 -2.79 4.87
N SER A 5 -0.46 -3.36 4.02
CA SER A 5 -1.85 -2.94 3.82
C SER A 5 -2.81 -4.13 3.92
N VAL A 6 -3.24 -4.56 5.10
CA VAL A 6 -4.25 -5.62 5.21
C VAL A 6 -5.53 -5.18 4.50
N THR A 7 -6.06 -5.99 3.60
CA THR A 7 -7.39 -5.72 3.04
C THR A 7 -8.43 -5.95 4.13
N MET A 8 -9.16 -4.90 4.45
CA MET A 8 -10.20 -4.86 5.48
C MET A 8 -11.55 -4.93 4.76
N ASP A 9 -12.39 -5.91 5.15
CA ASP A 9 -13.68 -6.31 4.55
C ASP A 9 -14.78 -5.23 4.55
N GLY A 10 -14.53 -4.04 4.00
CA GLY A 10 -15.55 -2.99 3.84
C GLY A 10 -16.23 -2.56 5.16
N LYS A 11 -15.63 -2.87 6.31
CA LYS A 11 -16.16 -2.51 7.64
C LYS A 11 -15.71 -1.10 8.00
N LYS A 12 -16.66 -0.33 8.54
CA LYS A 12 -16.51 1.05 8.99
C LYS A 12 -15.24 1.22 9.84
N LEU A 13 -14.32 2.08 9.39
CA LEU A 13 -13.00 2.30 9.98
C LEU A 13 -13.05 3.13 11.28
N GLU A 14 -14.01 2.88 12.16
CA GLU A 14 -14.17 3.61 13.44
C GLU A 14 -13.81 2.72 14.63
N TYR A 15 -12.58 2.19 14.65
CA TYR A 15 -12.07 1.48 15.83
C TYR A 15 -11.60 2.50 16.88
N LYS A 16 -12.06 2.35 18.12
CA LYS A 16 -11.69 3.22 19.25
C LYS A 16 -11.46 2.39 20.51
N GLY A 17 -10.58 2.86 21.38
CA GLY A 17 -10.33 2.25 22.69
C GLY A 17 -9.91 0.78 22.60
N GLU A 18 -10.57 -0.08 23.36
CA GLU A 18 -10.21 -1.52 23.46
C GLU A 18 -10.36 -2.28 22.14
N GLU A 19 -11.31 -1.93 21.28
CA GLU A 19 -11.53 -2.64 20.02
C GLU A 19 -10.37 -2.45 19.04
N ALA A 20 -9.78 -1.25 19.02
CA ALA A 20 -8.55 -0.99 18.26
C ALA A 20 -7.35 -1.77 18.82
N LEU A 21 -7.23 -1.89 20.15
CA LEU A 21 -6.16 -2.67 20.78
C LEU A 21 -6.28 -4.17 20.47
N LYS A 22 -7.50 -4.73 20.56
CA LYS A 22 -7.77 -6.12 20.16
C LYS A 22 -7.45 -6.36 18.70
N GLU A 23 -7.77 -5.40 17.83
CA GLU A 23 -7.48 -5.50 16.41
C GLU A 23 -5.98 -5.47 16.12
N ILE A 24 -5.20 -4.61 16.80
CA ILE A 24 -3.74 -4.64 16.72
C ILE A 24 -3.21 -6.02 17.10
N GLU A 25 -3.62 -6.55 18.24
CA GLU A 25 -3.17 -7.86 18.73
C GLU A 25 -3.52 -8.97 17.72
N ARG A 26 -4.74 -8.94 17.17
CA ARG A 26 -5.17 -9.88 16.14
C ARG A 26 -4.30 -9.81 14.89
N LEU A 27 -3.99 -8.60 14.43
CA LEU A 27 -3.19 -8.36 13.23
C LEU A 27 -1.72 -8.77 13.42
N THR A 28 -1.15 -8.52 14.60
CA THR A 28 0.25 -8.83 14.90
C THR A 28 0.46 -10.32 15.18
N MET A 29 -0.50 -11.01 15.82
CA MET A 29 -0.44 -12.46 16.06
C MET A 29 -0.41 -13.29 14.78
N LYS A 30 -0.99 -12.80 13.68
CA LYS A 30 -1.11 -13.51 12.39
C LYS A 30 -0.43 -12.80 11.23
N ALA A 31 0.66 -12.09 11.51
CA ALA A 31 1.31 -11.21 10.53
C ALA A 31 1.67 -11.92 9.21
N SER A 32 2.13 -13.18 9.25
CA SER A 32 2.48 -13.93 8.03
C SER A 32 1.26 -14.18 7.13
N GLU A 33 0.17 -14.72 7.70
CA GLU A 33 -1.08 -14.99 6.97
C GLU A 33 -1.65 -13.70 6.37
N VAL A 34 -1.62 -12.63 7.17
CA VAL A 34 -2.07 -11.30 6.78
C VAL A 34 -1.26 -10.77 5.59
N GLN A 35 0.07 -10.88 5.63
CA GLN A 35 0.94 -10.43 4.55
C GLN A 35 0.78 -11.25 3.27
N GLU A 36 0.63 -12.57 3.39
CA GLU A 36 0.40 -13.42 2.23
C GLU A 36 -0.94 -13.13 1.55
N SER A 37 -2.01 -12.96 2.34
CA SER A 37 -3.33 -12.58 1.83
C SER A 37 -3.27 -11.24 1.10
N LEU A 38 -2.62 -10.24 1.70
CA LEU A 38 -2.43 -8.94 1.07
C LEU A 38 -1.68 -9.05 -0.26
N LEU A 39 -0.52 -9.70 -0.27
CA LEU A 39 0.28 -9.79 -1.48
C LEU A 39 -0.50 -10.45 -2.61
N LYS A 40 -1.27 -11.51 -2.32
CA LYS A 40 -2.16 -12.14 -3.31
C LYS A 40 -3.19 -11.15 -3.87
N GLN A 41 -3.74 -10.27 -3.04
CA GLN A 41 -4.73 -9.29 -3.48
C GLN A 41 -4.10 -8.18 -4.33
N ILE A 42 -2.93 -7.66 -3.94
CA ILE A 42 -2.15 -6.71 -4.76
C ILE A 42 -1.84 -7.32 -6.13
N LEU A 43 -1.35 -8.58 -6.16
CA LEU A 43 -1.03 -9.26 -7.40
C LEU A 43 -2.27 -9.52 -8.27
N THR A 44 -3.40 -9.87 -7.65
CA THR A 44 -4.66 -10.14 -8.36
C THR A 44 -5.24 -8.87 -8.97
N HIS A 45 -5.20 -7.75 -8.24
CA HIS A 45 -5.75 -6.50 -8.72
C HIS A 45 -4.90 -5.86 -9.82
N ASN A 46 -3.58 -5.90 -9.65
CA ASN A 46 -2.62 -5.26 -10.58
C ASN A 46 -2.18 -6.19 -11.72
N ARG A 47 -2.92 -7.29 -11.91
CA ARG A 47 -2.51 -8.43 -12.71
C ARG A 47 -2.37 -8.18 -14.21
N GLU A 48 -3.03 -7.15 -14.72
CA GLU A 48 -3.01 -6.76 -16.13
C GLU A 48 -2.21 -5.47 -16.36
N THR A 49 -1.54 -4.95 -15.32
CA THR A 49 -0.79 -3.69 -15.42
C THR A 49 0.45 -3.83 -16.28
N GLU A 50 0.86 -2.76 -16.96
CA GLU A 50 2.08 -2.74 -17.78
C GLU A 50 3.31 -3.16 -16.94
N TYR A 51 3.42 -2.61 -15.72
CA TYR A 51 4.52 -2.91 -14.82
C TYR A 51 4.60 -4.38 -14.42
N LEU A 52 3.50 -4.99 -13.99
CA LEU A 52 3.54 -6.37 -13.51
C LEU A 52 3.70 -7.36 -14.67
N ASN A 53 3.04 -7.10 -15.81
CA ASN A 53 3.17 -7.90 -17.03
C ASN A 53 4.60 -7.93 -17.60
N LYS A 54 5.41 -6.90 -17.32
CA LYS A 54 6.84 -6.89 -17.69
C LYS A 54 7.63 -8.02 -17.02
N PHE A 55 7.20 -8.47 -15.84
CA PHE A 55 7.95 -9.41 -15.01
C PHE A 55 7.24 -10.75 -14.81
N MET A 56 5.90 -10.77 -14.81
CA MET A 56 5.10 -11.95 -14.52
C MET A 56 4.16 -12.23 -15.69
N ARG A 57 4.25 -13.43 -16.29
CA ARG A 57 3.46 -13.81 -17.47
C ARG A 57 2.16 -14.53 -17.08
N GLY A 58 1.36 -13.88 -16.25
CA GLY A 58 0.02 -14.37 -15.91
C GLY A 58 -0.08 -15.36 -14.74
N GLU A 59 1.02 -16.01 -14.35
CA GLU A 59 1.10 -16.75 -13.09
C GLU A 59 1.27 -15.78 -11.92
N LYS A 60 0.39 -15.88 -10.91
CA LYS A 60 0.13 -14.82 -9.92
C LYS A 60 0.26 -15.34 -8.50
N ASN A 61 1.24 -16.20 -8.27
CA ASN A 61 1.56 -16.74 -6.95
C ASN A 61 2.75 -15.99 -6.33
N ILE A 62 2.85 -16.08 -5.00
CA ILE A 62 3.87 -15.36 -4.22
C ILE A 62 5.29 -15.81 -4.58
N THR A 63 5.48 -17.09 -4.93
CA THR A 63 6.80 -17.65 -5.28
C THR A 63 7.32 -17.01 -6.55
N GLU A 64 6.50 -16.88 -7.58
CA GLU A 64 6.90 -16.23 -8.82
C GLU A 64 7.15 -14.74 -8.65
N PHE A 65 6.32 -14.05 -7.86
CA PHE A 65 6.58 -12.65 -7.55
C PHE A 65 7.99 -12.46 -6.96
N LYS A 66 8.37 -13.33 -6.01
CA LYS A 66 9.69 -13.29 -5.37
C LYS A 66 10.84 -13.58 -6.34
N SER A 67 10.65 -14.46 -7.33
CA SER A 67 11.71 -14.81 -8.29
C SER A 67 11.81 -13.85 -9.48
N SER A 68 10.70 -13.25 -9.88
CA SER A 68 10.57 -12.58 -11.18
C SER A 68 10.52 -11.04 -11.07
N VAL A 69 9.97 -10.49 -9.99
CA VAL A 69 9.88 -9.03 -9.80
C VAL A 69 11.12 -8.53 -9.06
N PRO A 70 11.96 -7.69 -9.69
CA PRO A 70 13.17 -7.20 -9.06
C PRO A 70 12.88 -6.17 -7.97
N VAL A 71 13.74 -6.14 -6.95
CA VAL A 71 13.81 -4.99 -6.04
C VAL A 71 14.22 -3.77 -6.85
N THR A 72 13.43 -2.70 -6.77
CA THR A 72 13.53 -1.53 -7.65
C THR A 72 13.81 -0.24 -6.90
N THR A 73 14.20 0.81 -7.63
CA THR A 73 14.41 2.16 -7.10
C THR A 73 13.40 3.14 -7.70
N TYR A 74 13.29 4.33 -7.12
CA TYR A 74 12.36 5.36 -7.59
C TYR A 74 12.61 5.73 -9.06
N GLU A 75 13.87 5.86 -9.45
CA GLU A 75 14.30 6.29 -10.79
C GLU A 75 13.84 5.31 -11.88
N ARG A 76 13.71 4.02 -11.55
CA ARG A 76 13.21 3.00 -12.48
C ARG A 76 11.68 3.02 -12.63
N ILE A 77 10.97 3.55 -11.64
CA ILE A 77 9.51 3.64 -11.61
C ILE A 77 9.01 5.00 -12.11
N PHE A 78 9.83 6.04 -11.96
CA PHE A 78 9.51 7.41 -12.36
C PHE A 78 8.97 7.57 -13.78
N PRO A 79 9.47 6.84 -14.82
CA PRO A 79 8.90 6.95 -16.17
C PRO A 79 7.40 6.61 -16.23
N TYR A 80 6.92 5.63 -15.46
CA TYR A 80 5.49 5.31 -15.40
C TYR A 80 4.70 6.41 -14.68
N ILE A 81 5.25 6.94 -13.59
CA ILE A 81 4.63 8.02 -12.81
C ILE A 81 4.47 9.27 -13.67
N GLN A 82 5.49 9.63 -14.45
CA GLN A 82 5.47 10.77 -15.35
C GLN A 82 4.44 10.60 -16.47
N ARG A 83 4.33 9.40 -17.05
CA ARG A 83 3.29 9.08 -18.04
C ARG A 83 1.88 9.25 -17.47
N ILE A 84 1.63 8.75 -16.26
CA ILE A 84 0.34 8.91 -15.58
C ILE A 84 0.07 10.40 -15.29
N ALA A 85 1.06 11.14 -14.80
CA ALA A 85 0.93 12.58 -14.54
C ALA A 85 0.63 13.38 -15.83
N ASN A 86 1.08 12.90 -16.98
CA ASN A 86 0.78 13.47 -18.29
C ASN A 86 -0.57 13.00 -18.88
N GLY A 87 -1.35 12.22 -18.15
CA GLY A 87 -2.71 11.83 -18.51
C GLY A 87 -2.86 10.41 -19.07
N GLU A 88 -1.81 9.58 -19.05
CA GLU A 88 -1.98 8.15 -19.31
C GLU A 88 -2.73 7.44 -18.15
N ASP A 89 -3.36 6.32 -18.47
CA ASP A 89 -4.19 5.58 -17.53
C ASP A 89 -3.39 4.95 -16.37
N SER A 90 -4.05 4.72 -15.24
CA SER A 90 -3.41 4.14 -14.04
C SER A 90 -2.92 2.71 -14.25
N SER A 91 -3.46 2.00 -15.25
CA SER A 91 -3.07 0.63 -15.65
C SER A 91 -1.59 0.46 -15.96
N LEU A 92 -0.81 1.54 -16.09
CA LEU A 92 0.65 1.44 -16.14
C LEU A 92 1.25 0.77 -14.90
N ILE A 93 0.70 1.01 -13.70
CA ILE A 93 1.25 0.49 -12.43
C ILE A 93 0.21 -0.11 -11.48
N THR A 94 -1.07 0.22 -11.64
CA THR A 94 -2.15 -0.24 -10.75
C THR A 94 -3.45 -0.46 -11.50
N GLY A 95 -4.23 -1.45 -11.07
CA GLY A 95 -5.60 -1.67 -11.57
C GLY A 95 -6.63 -0.72 -10.95
N HIS A 96 -6.24 0.10 -9.98
CA HIS A 96 -7.10 1.11 -9.36
C HIS A 96 -6.95 2.46 -10.08
N GLN A 97 -7.98 3.30 -10.01
CA GLN A 97 -7.84 4.69 -10.42
C GLN A 97 -6.94 5.44 -9.44
N ILE A 98 -5.88 6.08 -9.94
CA ILE A 98 -5.07 7.02 -9.16
C ILE A 98 -5.87 8.29 -8.95
N THR A 99 -6.03 8.68 -7.69
CA THR A 99 -6.81 9.86 -7.29
C THR A 99 -5.93 11.04 -6.91
N GLU A 100 -4.71 10.77 -6.44
CA GLU A 100 -3.79 11.80 -5.95
C GLU A 100 -2.33 11.49 -6.31
N MET A 101 -1.53 12.55 -6.46
CA MET A 101 -0.08 12.48 -6.60
C MET A 101 0.56 13.16 -5.38
N LEU A 102 1.09 12.36 -4.46
CA LEU A 102 1.62 12.84 -3.17
C LEU A 102 3.12 13.11 -3.27
N CYS A 103 3.58 14.26 -2.78
CA CYS A 103 5.01 14.57 -2.70
C CYS A 103 5.60 14.06 -1.38
N SER A 104 6.64 13.21 -1.47
CA SER A 104 7.42 12.81 -0.30
C SER A 104 8.45 13.87 0.07
N SER A 105 8.90 13.90 1.33
CA SER A 105 10.01 14.74 1.78
C SER A 105 11.37 14.34 1.19
N GLY A 106 11.50 13.09 0.70
CA GLY A 106 12.70 12.63 0.01
C GLY A 106 12.73 13.11 -1.43
N THR A 107 13.92 13.42 -1.93
CA THR A 107 14.12 13.97 -3.28
C THR A 107 14.82 12.98 -4.22
N SER A 108 14.64 13.19 -5.53
CA SER A 108 15.44 12.57 -6.59
C SER A 108 15.76 13.64 -7.62
N GLY A 109 17.05 13.82 -7.93
CA GLY A 109 17.49 14.89 -8.83
C GLY A 109 17.23 16.31 -8.32
N GLY A 110 17.07 16.50 -7.00
CA GLY A 110 16.75 17.80 -6.39
C GLY A 110 15.25 18.06 -6.20
N GLU A 111 14.39 17.29 -6.86
CA GLU A 111 12.93 17.46 -6.79
C GLU A 111 12.28 16.45 -5.83
N PRO A 112 11.19 16.80 -5.13
CA PRO A 112 10.43 15.87 -4.30
C PRO A 112 9.93 14.67 -5.10
N LYS A 113 10.04 13.47 -4.53
CA LYS A 113 9.49 12.26 -5.17
C LYS A 113 7.97 12.29 -5.15
N ILE A 114 7.37 12.18 -6.33
CA ILE A 114 5.94 12.05 -6.55
C ILE A 114 5.53 10.58 -6.37
N MET A 115 4.50 10.32 -5.57
CA MET A 115 3.96 9.01 -5.21
C MET A 115 2.48 8.95 -5.57
N PRO A 116 2.10 8.15 -6.58
CA PRO A 116 0.69 7.93 -6.89
C PRO A 116 -0.05 7.26 -5.73
N SER A 117 -1.27 7.69 -5.48
CA SER A 117 -2.13 7.14 -4.42
C SER A 117 -3.55 6.91 -4.93
N ILE A 118 -4.20 5.89 -4.37
CA ILE A 118 -5.58 5.48 -4.69
C ILE A 118 -6.51 5.83 -3.52
N ALA A 119 -7.81 5.89 -3.76
CA ALA A 119 -8.79 6.28 -2.73
C ALA A 119 -8.67 5.39 -1.46
N GLU A 120 -8.45 4.10 -1.64
CA GLU A 120 -8.30 3.12 -0.57
C GLU A 120 -7.07 3.39 0.32
N ASP A 121 -6.05 4.12 -0.17
CA ASP A 121 -4.90 4.49 0.65
C ASP A 121 -5.24 5.56 1.69
N LEU A 122 -6.18 6.46 1.40
CA LEU A 122 -6.68 7.42 2.39
C LEU A 122 -7.37 6.68 3.54
N GLU A 123 -8.27 5.75 3.20
CA GLU A 123 -8.95 4.89 4.15
C GLU A 123 -7.95 4.11 5.03
N ARG A 124 -6.93 3.51 4.41
CA ARG A 124 -5.87 2.79 5.15
C ARG A 124 -5.07 3.70 6.09
N ARG A 125 -4.75 4.93 5.68
CA ARG A 125 -4.07 5.91 6.57
C ARG A 125 -4.94 6.25 7.77
N THR A 126 -6.24 6.47 7.57
CA THR A 126 -7.19 6.71 8.65
C THR A 126 -7.31 5.51 9.59
N PHE A 127 -7.32 4.28 9.05
CA PHE A 127 -7.33 3.06 9.85
C PHE A 127 -6.10 2.96 10.77
N VAL A 128 -4.90 3.14 10.23
CA VAL A 128 -3.66 3.10 11.02
C VAL A 128 -3.67 4.17 12.11
N TYR A 129 -4.13 5.38 11.80
CA TYR A 129 -4.30 6.44 12.80
C TYR A 129 -5.24 6.01 13.93
N ASN A 130 -6.39 5.41 13.60
CA ASN A 130 -7.36 4.95 14.60
C ASN A 130 -6.82 3.80 15.48
N LEU A 131 -5.92 2.97 14.94
CA LEU A 131 -5.23 1.94 15.73
C LEU A 131 -4.20 2.55 16.70
N THR A 132 -3.44 3.57 16.28
CA THR A 132 -2.38 4.14 17.12
C THR A 132 -2.90 5.05 18.22
N MET A 133 -4.03 5.75 18.01
CA MET A 133 -4.58 6.71 18.97
C MET A 133 -4.85 6.12 20.38
N PRO A 134 -5.46 4.93 20.53
CA PRO A 134 -5.63 4.31 21.85
C PRO A 134 -4.32 3.99 22.57
N ILE A 135 -3.27 3.59 21.84
CA ILE A 135 -1.93 3.38 22.41
C ILE A 135 -1.37 4.71 22.91
N MET A 136 -1.44 5.76 22.08
CA MET A 136 -0.98 7.09 22.45
C MET A 136 -1.72 7.61 23.69
N ASN A 137 -3.02 7.35 23.81
CA ASN A 137 -3.80 7.74 24.97
C ASN A 137 -3.33 7.06 26.26
N GLN A 138 -2.98 5.77 26.21
CA GLN A 138 -2.44 5.04 27.35
C GLN A 138 -1.04 5.53 27.76
N LEU A 139 -0.25 6.04 26.82
CA LEU A 139 1.14 6.45 27.08
C LEU A 139 1.29 7.94 27.43
N ILE A 140 0.43 8.81 26.89
CA ILE A 140 0.57 10.27 27.03
C ILE A 140 -0.32 10.83 28.15
N TYR A 141 -1.54 10.34 28.30
CA TYR A 141 -2.52 10.94 29.23
C TYR A 141 -2.68 10.19 30.56
N ASN A 142 -2.04 9.02 30.72
CA ASN A 142 -2.01 8.25 31.97
C ASN A 142 -0.67 8.38 32.73
N THR A 143 0.18 9.37 32.39
CA THR A 143 1.37 9.76 33.17
C THR A 143 1.10 11.12 33.81
#